data_AF-A0A942HTH5-F1
#
_entry.id   AF-A0A942HTH5-F1
#
_cell.length_a   1.000
_cell.length_b   1.000
_cell.length_c   1.000
_cell.angle_alpha   90.00
_cell.angle_beta   90.00
_cell.angle_gamma   90.00
#
_symmetry.space_group_name_H-M   'P 1'
#
loop_
_entity.id
_entity.type
_entity.pdbx_description
1 polymer ?
#
loop_
_entity_poly.entity_id
_entity_poly.type
_entity_poly.pdbx_seq_one_letter_code
_entity_poly.pdbx_strand_id
1 'polypeptide(L)'
;MNGNRRPQNGQHMHPKMSTVKDIAKTALLLVCVLSIPPRCTGKESSPAVAAKAAPIVAKKSIDTLVDDDVTVANHFGMSSDYSLLNGQVEQAITSSRKALRRDPDNIEAHKSYAEALDQKIQLLKNADPELMRDCISEWLIVFRSEVGEEKGLGFHGISVLGNLYKDDGYAILARQRLIAIAGRAPKPWETNTMYLKSVLRRASVNGKIISRP
;
A
#
# COMPACT_ATOMS: atom_id res chain seq x y z
N MET A 1 -6.07 -35.10 -47.90
CA MET A 1 -5.00 -34.09 -48.03
C MET A 1 -5.30 -32.94 -47.08
N ASN A 2 -4.25 -32.37 -46.47
CA ASN A 2 -4.22 -31.36 -45.39
C ASN A 2 -4.65 -31.88 -44.00
N GLY A 3 -3.79 -31.96 -42.99
CA GLY A 3 -2.46 -31.39 -42.80
C GLY A 3 -2.37 -30.77 -41.41
N ASN A 4 -2.54 -31.59 -40.36
CA ASN A 4 -2.60 -31.14 -38.99
C ASN A 4 -1.17 -30.93 -38.44
N ARG A 5 -0.75 -29.67 -38.29
CA ARG A 5 0.50 -29.30 -37.62
C ARG A 5 0.26 -29.19 -36.11
N ARG A 6 0.99 -29.97 -35.31
CA ARG A 6 1.45 -29.56 -33.98
C ARG A 6 2.82 -30.19 -33.73
N PRO A 7 3.88 -29.39 -33.49
CA PRO A 7 5.11 -29.92 -32.96
C PRO A 7 5.36 -29.44 -31.51
N GLN A 8 6.10 -30.30 -30.82
CA GLN A 8 7.05 -30.06 -29.71
C GLN A 8 6.55 -30.20 -28.26
N ASN A 9 6.85 -31.40 -27.74
CA ASN A 9 7.31 -31.67 -26.37
C ASN A 9 8.45 -30.72 -25.99
N GLY A 10 8.23 -29.87 -24.98
CA GLY A 10 9.28 -29.15 -24.27
C GLY A 10 9.51 -29.81 -22.92
N GLN A 11 10.65 -30.47 -22.79
CA GLN A 11 11.09 -31.18 -21.59
C GLN A 11 11.49 -30.22 -20.45
N HIS A 12 11.28 -30.75 -19.25
CA HIS A 12 11.89 -30.43 -17.95
C HIS A 12 13.05 -29.42 -17.92
N MET A 13 12.88 -28.38 -17.09
CA MET A 13 13.98 -27.80 -16.33
C MET A 13 13.55 -27.55 -14.89
N HIS A 14 14.08 -28.38 -13.99
CA HIS A 14 14.17 -28.11 -12.56
C HIS A 14 15.45 -27.29 -12.29
N PRO A 15 15.38 -26.10 -11.69
CA PRO A 15 16.55 -25.51 -11.04
C PRO A 15 16.77 -26.18 -9.67
N LYS A 16 17.94 -26.78 -9.52
CA LYS A 16 18.43 -27.40 -8.29
C LYS A 16 18.60 -26.34 -7.20
N MET A 17 18.12 -26.67 -6.01
CA MET A 17 18.46 -25.99 -4.76
C MET A 17 19.98 -26.08 -4.53
N SER A 18 20.64 -24.94 -4.28
CA SER A 18 21.92 -24.89 -3.59
C SER A 18 21.72 -24.29 -2.20
N THR A 19 22.02 -25.12 -1.22
CA THR A 19 22.02 -24.86 0.22
C THR A 19 23.23 -24.05 0.66
N VAL A 20 22.97 -23.13 1.61
CA VAL A 20 23.71 -22.91 2.86
C VAL A 20 25.24 -22.79 2.74
N LYS A 21 25.73 -21.55 2.84
CA LYS A 21 26.89 -21.08 3.63
C LYS A 21 27.27 -19.69 3.10
N ASP A 22 27.04 -18.65 3.90
CA ASP A 22 28.08 -17.65 4.18
C ASP A 22 27.63 -16.79 5.35
N ILE A 23 27.98 -17.33 6.51
CA ILE A 23 27.96 -16.74 7.82
C ILE A 23 29.18 -15.84 7.95
N ALA A 24 28.94 -14.62 8.43
CA ALA A 24 29.82 -13.80 9.26
C ALA A 24 31.30 -13.65 8.87
N LYS A 25 31.65 -12.43 8.46
CA LYS A 25 32.95 -11.75 8.63
C LYS A 25 32.77 -10.40 7.94
N THR A 26 32.64 -9.27 8.61
CA THR A 26 33.76 -8.59 9.27
C THR A 26 33.19 -7.37 10.00
N ALA A 27 33.17 -7.45 11.32
CA ALA A 27 33.21 -6.27 12.17
C ALA A 27 34.67 -6.07 12.61
N LEU A 28 34.97 -4.83 12.98
CA LEU A 28 35.98 -4.43 13.96
C LEU A 28 37.32 -3.85 13.45
N LEU A 29 37.68 -2.73 14.10
CA LEU A 29 38.94 -1.98 14.13
C LEU A 29 39.20 -1.06 12.93
N LEU A 30 39.51 0.23 13.10
CA LEU A 30 40.57 0.72 13.99
C LEU A 30 40.37 2.22 14.34
N VAL A 31 40.48 2.53 15.63
CA VAL A 31 40.68 3.87 16.21
C VAL A 31 42.18 4.19 16.16
N CYS A 32 42.57 5.38 15.68
CA CYS A 32 43.86 6.04 15.94
C CYS A 32 43.68 7.55 15.61
N VAL A 33 43.51 8.45 16.58
CA VAL A 33 44.56 9.15 17.38
C VAL A 33 45.30 10.24 16.58
N LEU A 34 44.96 11.49 16.96
CA LEU A 34 45.78 12.71 17.10
C LEU A 34 46.67 13.19 15.94
N SER A 35 46.32 14.37 15.42
CA SER A 35 47.30 15.36 14.94
C SER A 35 46.78 16.79 15.16
N ILE A 36 47.45 17.52 16.05
CA ILE A 36 47.36 18.97 16.36
C ILE A 36 48.53 19.62 15.57
N PRO A 37 48.43 20.77 14.87
CA PRO A 37 48.37 22.14 15.47
C PRO A 37 47.79 23.24 14.51
N PRO A 38 47.99 24.58 14.71
CA PRO A 38 48.27 25.37 15.91
C PRO A 38 47.24 26.50 16.19
N ARG A 39 47.41 27.10 17.37
CA ARG A 39 46.79 28.30 17.92
C ARG A 39 47.32 29.57 17.22
N CYS A 40 46.43 30.40 16.66
CA CYS A 40 46.72 31.79 16.28
C CYS A 40 45.86 32.75 17.12
N THR A 41 46.54 33.58 17.91
CA THR A 41 45.98 34.71 18.64
C THR A 41 45.99 35.94 17.73
N GLY A 42 44.84 36.62 17.61
CA GLY A 42 44.73 37.93 16.98
C GLY A 42 43.42 38.59 17.41
N LYS A 43 43.50 39.44 18.45
CA LYS A 43 42.46 40.42 18.79
C LYS A 43 42.72 41.65 17.92
N GLU A 44 41.75 42.10 17.15
CA GLU A 44 41.63 43.51 16.79
C GLU A 44 40.16 43.88 16.55
N SER A 45 39.83 45.08 16.96
CA SER A 45 38.52 45.60 17.34
C SER A 45 37.74 46.26 16.18
N SER A 46 36.42 46.05 16.20
CA SER A 46 35.25 46.88 15.77
C SER A 46 35.48 48.25 15.06
N PRO A 47 34.56 48.73 14.19
CA PRO A 47 33.17 48.98 14.61
C PRO A 47 32.05 48.64 13.62
N ALA A 48 30.84 48.68 14.19
CA ALA A 48 29.55 48.38 13.62
C ALA A 48 29.18 49.19 12.36
N VAL A 49 28.61 48.49 11.38
CA VAL A 49 27.56 49.02 10.51
C VAL A 49 26.36 48.06 10.60
N ALA A 50 25.30 48.55 11.21
CA ALA A 50 24.05 47.86 11.41
C ALA A 50 23.33 47.66 10.06
N ALA A 51 23.52 46.50 9.44
CA ALA A 51 22.58 45.97 8.47
C ALA A 51 21.75 44.90 9.19
N LYS A 52 20.52 45.26 9.55
CA LYS A 52 19.52 44.38 10.14
C LYS A 52 19.06 43.37 9.08
N ALA A 53 19.91 42.41 8.75
CA ALA A 53 19.54 41.23 7.98
C ALA A 53 18.73 40.33 8.90
N ALA A 54 17.42 40.25 8.66
CA ALA A 54 16.60 39.20 9.25
C ALA A 54 17.28 37.85 8.96
N PRO A 55 17.46 36.98 9.96
CA PRO A 55 17.99 35.66 9.68
C PRO A 55 16.99 34.96 8.75
N ILE A 56 17.43 34.66 7.53
CA ILE A 56 16.77 33.69 6.68
C ILE A 56 16.87 32.38 7.46
N VAL A 57 15.82 32.05 8.22
CA VAL A 57 15.70 30.75 8.88
C VAL A 57 15.34 29.74 7.80
N ALA A 58 16.30 29.42 6.95
CA ALA A 58 16.27 28.21 6.15
C ALA A 58 16.81 27.08 7.04
N LYS A 59 16.03 26.70 8.05
CA LYS A 59 16.15 25.40 8.70
C LYS A 59 14.90 24.58 8.37
N LYS A 60 14.74 24.25 7.09
CA LYS A 60 14.19 22.92 6.78
C LYS A 60 15.34 21.95 7.03
N SER A 61 15.56 21.65 8.31
CA SER A 61 16.55 20.64 8.70
C SER A 61 16.13 19.31 8.08
N ILE A 62 17.11 18.49 7.72
CA ILE A 62 16.90 17.14 7.17
C ILE A 62 15.78 16.38 7.91
N ASP A 63 15.64 16.59 9.23
CA ASP A 63 14.61 15.99 10.08
C ASP A 63 13.18 16.28 9.60
N THR A 64 12.89 17.50 9.12
CA THR A 64 11.56 17.84 8.56
C THR A 64 11.23 17.14 7.25
N LEU A 65 12.22 16.60 6.53
CA LEU A 65 11.99 15.79 5.32
C LEU A 65 11.78 14.30 5.64
N VAL A 66 12.25 13.85 6.80
CA VAL A 66 12.11 12.46 7.27
C VAL A 66 10.83 12.29 8.08
N ASP A 67 10.39 13.33 8.79
CA ASP A 67 9.17 13.33 9.60
C ASP A 67 7.91 13.76 8.84
N ASP A 68 8.00 14.01 7.53
CA ASP A 68 6.81 14.26 6.73
C ASP A 68 5.94 13.00 6.68
N ASP A 69 4.75 13.08 7.30
CA ASP A 69 3.85 11.93 7.48
C ASP A 69 3.50 11.27 6.12
N VAL A 70 3.44 12.04 5.03
CA VAL A 70 3.21 11.53 3.66
C VAL A 70 4.39 10.71 3.17
N THR A 71 5.61 11.21 3.32
CA THR A 71 6.84 10.50 2.93
C THR A 71 6.97 9.18 3.71
N VAL A 72 6.66 9.20 5.00
CA VAL A 72 6.65 8.01 5.86
C VAL A 72 5.54 7.02 5.45
N ALA A 73 4.33 7.52 5.12
CA ALA A 73 3.23 6.69 4.65
C ALA A 73 3.59 5.98 3.34
N ASN A 74 4.20 6.69 2.38
CA ASN A 74 4.64 6.13 1.11
C ASN A 74 5.68 5.02 1.28
N HIS A 75 6.65 5.20 2.17
CA HIS A 75 7.62 4.15 2.49
C HIS A 75 6.93 2.87 3.00
N PHE A 76 5.92 3.01 3.87
CA PHE A 76 5.14 1.86 4.33
C PHE A 76 4.27 1.24 3.22
N GLY A 77 3.73 2.04 2.30
CA GLY A 77 3.02 1.58 1.11
C GLY A 77 3.91 0.70 0.23
N MET A 78 5.09 1.21 -0.15
CA MET A 78 6.07 0.45 -0.93
C MET A 78 6.51 -0.85 -0.23
N SER A 79 6.72 -0.80 1.09
CA SER A 79 7.03 -2.00 1.88
C SER A 79 5.90 -3.02 1.83
N SER A 80 4.64 -2.57 1.87
CA SER A 80 3.49 -3.45 1.78
C SER A 80 3.43 -4.16 0.42
N ASP A 81 3.61 -3.42 -0.66
CA ASP A 81 3.59 -3.96 -2.02
C ASP A 81 4.70 -5.00 -2.23
N TYR A 82 5.90 -4.72 -1.70
CA TYR A 82 6.99 -5.68 -1.71
C TYR A 82 6.64 -6.97 -0.94
N SER A 83 6.01 -6.86 0.22
CA SER A 83 5.55 -8.02 0.98
C SER A 83 4.46 -8.81 0.24
N LEU A 84 3.55 -8.14 -0.47
CA LEU A 84 2.52 -8.80 -1.29
C LEU A 84 3.14 -9.61 -2.44
N LEU A 85 4.14 -9.06 -3.12
CA LEU A 85 4.87 -9.76 -4.18
C LEU A 85 5.56 -11.03 -3.67
N ASN A 86 6.01 -11.01 -2.42
CA ASN A 86 6.66 -12.14 -1.76
C ASN A 86 5.68 -13.12 -1.08
N GLY A 87 4.36 -12.89 -1.17
CA GLY A 87 3.33 -13.70 -0.50
C GLY A 87 3.29 -13.55 1.02
N GLN A 88 3.93 -12.53 1.58
CA GLN A 88 3.99 -12.26 3.01
C GLN A 88 2.78 -11.43 3.47
N VAL A 89 1.60 -12.03 3.42
CA VAL A 89 0.31 -11.34 3.59
C VAL A 89 0.18 -10.61 4.93
N GLU A 90 0.56 -11.21 6.06
CA GLU A 90 0.45 -10.57 7.38
C GLU A 90 1.37 -9.35 7.54
N GLN A 91 2.54 -9.37 6.89
CA GLN A 91 3.45 -8.23 6.90
C GLN A 91 2.88 -7.08 6.07
N ALA A 92 2.31 -7.37 4.90
CA ALA A 92 1.62 -6.39 4.07
C ALA A 92 0.47 -5.71 4.83
N ILE A 93 -0.37 -6.49 5.51
CA ILE A 93 -1.46 -5.96 6.37
C ILE A 93 -0.90 -5.00 7.43
N THR A 94 0.20 -5.38 8.08
CA THR A 94 0.82 -4.57 9.14
C THR A 94 1.41 -3.28 8.60
N SER A 95 2.12 -3.34 7.47
CA SER A 95 2.74 -2.18 6.82
C SER A 95 1.69 -1.23 6.26
N SER A 96 0.67 -1.73 5.56
CA SER A 96 -0.45 -0.93 5.08
C SER A 96 -1.19 -0.22 6.22
N ARG A 97 -1.43 -0.91 7.36
CA ARG A 97 -2.02 -0.27 8.55
C ARG A 97 -1.12 0.80 9.17
N LYS A 98 0.20 0.69 9.05
CA LYS A 98 1.11 1.76 9.47
C LYS A 98 1.02 2.95 8.52
N ALA A 99 0.92 2.72 7.21
CA ALA A 99 0.70 3.77 6.22
C ALA A 99 -0.60 4.55 6.51
N LEU A 100 -1.72 3.83 6.66
CA LEU A 100 -3.04 4.44 6.94
C LEU A 100 -3.11 5.19 8.28
N ARG A 101 -2.25 4.86 9.25
CA ARG A 101 -2.17 5.61 10.51
C ARG A 101 -1.44 6.95 10.37
N ARG A 102 -0.57 7.06 9.38
CA ARG A 102 0.18 8.29 9.08
C ARG A 102 -0.61 9.18 8.15
N ASP A 103 -1.12 8.58 7.08
CA ASP A 103 -1.97 9.24 6.12
C ASP A 103 -3.24 8.40 5.90
N PRO A 104 -4.33 8.74 6.60
CA PRO A 104 -5.64 8.12 6.38
C PRO A 104 -6.24 8.48 5.03
N ASP A 105 -5.72 9.51 4.35
CA ASP A 105 -6.24 9.97 3.07
C ASP A 105 -5.42 9.43 1.87
N ASN A 106 -4.56 8.44 2.09
CA ASN A 106 -3.76 7.81 1.04
C ASN A 106 -4.49 6.65 0.33
N ILE A 107 -4.90 6.88 -0.93
CA ILE A 107 -5.59 5.86 -1.76
C ILE A 107 -4.72 4.62 -2.00
N GLU A 108 -3.42 4.78 -2.21
CA GLU A 108 -2.51 3.66 -2.46
C GLU A 108 -2.42 2.77 -1.22
N ALA A 109 -2.34 3.36 -0.03
CA ALA A 109 -2.35 2.62 1.22
C ALA A 109 -3.66 1.84 1.43
N HIS A 110 -4.81 2.44 1.09
CA HIS A 110 -6.11 1.75 1.11
C HIS A 110 -6.15 0.57 0.13
N LYS A 111 -5.63 0.75 -1.09
CA LYS A 111 -5.53 -0.32 -2.08
C LYS A 111 -4.64 -1.46 -1.59
N SER A 112 -3.41 -1.17 -1.16
CA SER A 112 -2.47 -2.22 -0.68
C SER A 112 -3.03 -2.96 0.52
N TYR A 113 -3.78 -2.27 1.40
CA TYR A 113 -4.49 -2.92 2.51
C TYR A 113 -5.60 -3.85 2.00
N ALA A 114 -6.44 -3.39 1.07
CA ALA A 114 -7.53 -4.17 0.49
C ALA A 114 -7.02 -5.42 -0.25
N GLU A 115 -5.92 -5.31 -1.01
CA GLU A 115 -5.26 -6.43 -1.68
C GLU A 115 -4.69 -7.45 -0.69
N ALA A 116 -4.07 -6.98 0.40
CA ALA A 116 -3.56 -7.86 1.45
C ALA A 116 -4.70 -8.65 2.12
N LEU A 117 -5.84 -8.00 2.37
CA LEU A 117 -7.02 -8.67 2.92
C LEU A 117 -7.63 -9.66 1.92
N ASP A 118 -7.68 -9.34 0.63
CA ASP A 118 -8.16 -10.25 -0.42
C ASP A 118 -7.29 -11.52 -0.48
N GLN A 119 -5.96 -11.38 -0.46
CA GLN A 119 -5.05 -12.53 -0.38
C GLN A 119 -5.26 -13.34 0.90
N LYS A 120 -5.48 -12.68 2.05
CA LYS A 120 -5.76 -13.36 3.31
C LYS A 120 -7.05 -14.17 3.25
N ILE A 121 -8.11 -13.61 2.66
CA ILE A 121 -9.39 -14.29 2.44
C ILE A 121 -9.20 -15.52 1.53
N GLN A 122 -8.40 -15.40 0.46
CA GLN A 122 -8.15 -16.52 -0.44
C GLN A 122 -7.36 -17.66 0.22
N LEU A 123 -6.44 -17.33 1.13
CA LEU A 123 -5.71 -18.32 1.92
C LEU A 123 -6.61 -19.02 2.97
N LEU A 124 -7.59 -18.29 3.52
CA LEU A 124 -8.52 -18.81 4.51
C LEU A 124 -9.72 -19.50 3.83
N LYS A 125 -9.77 -20.84 3.89
CA LYS A 125 -10.89 -21.62 3.31
C LYS A 125 -12.27 -21.26 3.87
N ASN A 126 -12.34 -20.75 5.11
CA ASN A 126 -13.54 -20.22 5.73
C ASN A 126 -13.27 -18.76 6.08
N ALA A 127 -13.73 -17.84 5.24
CA ALA A 127 -13.52 -16.42 5.46
C ALA A 127 -14.44 -15.90 6.56
N ASP A 128 -13.86 -15.28 7.59
CA ASP A 128 -14.62 -14.61 8.64
C ASP A 128 -15.48 -13.48 8.05
N PRO A 129 -16.75 -13.35 8.42
CA PRO A 129 -17.63 -12.28 7.91
C PRO A 129 -17.11 -10.87 8.21
N GLU A 130 -16.34 -10.71 9.28
CA GLU A 130 -15.72 -9.43 9.65
C GLU A 130 -14.53 -9.10 8.75
N LEU A 131 -13.66 -10.07 8.47
CA LEU A 131 -12.55 -9.89 7.53
C LEU A 131 -13.06 -9.53 6.13
N MET A 132 -14.14 -10.18 5.69
CA MET A 132 -14.79 -9.86 4.42
C MET A 132 -15.42 -8.46 4.44
N ARG A 133 -16.02 -8.03 5.56
CA ARG A 133 -16.54 -6.67 5.72
C ARG A 133 -15.43 -5.65 5.55
N ASP A 134 -14.32 -5.83 6.26
CA ASP A 134 -13.19 -4.90 6.24
C ASP A 134 -12.59 -4.82 4.82
N CYS A 135 -12.36 -5.96 4.17
CA CYS A 135 -11.86 -6.00 2.80
C CYS A 135 -12.78 -5.24 1.82
N ILE A 136 -14.10 -5.46 1.93
CA ILE A 136 -15.07 -4.78 1.04
C ILE A 136 -15.13 -3.28 1.34
N SER A 137 -15.05 -2.85 2.60
CA SER A 137 -15.06 -1.41 2.91
C SER A 137 -13.86 -0.70 2.31
N GLU A 138 -12.67 -1.29 2.38
CA GLU A 138 -11.46 -0.71 1.81
C GLU A 138 -11.55 -0.62 0.28
N TRP A 139 -12.03 -1.68 -0.37
CA TRP A 139 -12.28 -1.64 -1.83
C TRP A 139 -13.35 -0.62 -2.23
N LEU A 140 -14.33 -0.33 -1.37
CA LEU A 140 -15.34 0.71 -1.65
C LEU A 140 -14.75 2.12 -1.56
N ILE A 141 -13.84 2.37 -0.61
CA ILE A 141 -13.11 3.64 -0.50
C ILE A 141 -12.32 3.89 -1.79
N VAL A 142 -11.59 2.88 -2.26
CA VAL A 142 -10.82 2.94 -3.51
C VAL A 142 -11.74 3.08 -4.74
N PHE A 143 -12.84 2.33 -4.79
CA PHE A 143 -13.77 2.35 -5.92
C PHE A 143 -14.45 3.70 -6.13
N ARG A 144 -14.75 4.41 -5.04
CA ARG A 144 -15.44 5.69 -5.05
C ARG A 144 -14.50 6.89 -4.96
N SER A 145 -13.19 6.67 -4.93
CA SER A 145 -12.20 7.70 -4.62
C SER A 145 -12.65 8.59 -3.44
N GLU A 146 -13.12 7.98 -2.34
CA GLU A 146 -13.64 8.72 -1.16
C GLU A 146 -12.56 9.53 -0.43
N VAL A 147 -11.31 9.28 -0.81
CA VAL A 147 -10.08 9.65 -0.16
C VAL A 147 -9.12 10.16 -1.26
N GLY A 148 -8.18 11.05 -0.92
CA GLY A 148 -7.19 11.63 -1.85
C GLY A 148 -7.67 12.87 -2.62
N GLU A 149 -6.87 13.30 -3.60
CA GLU A 149 -7.08 14.55 -4.37
C GLU A 149 -8.35 14.53 -5.25
N GLU A 150 -8.90 13.34 -5.53
CA GLU A 150 -10.09 13.14 -6.37
C GLU A 150 -11.41 13.19 -5.59
N LYS A 151 -11.34 13.39 -4.28
CA LYS A 151 -12.50 13.40 -3.39
C LYS A 151 -13.51 14.46 -3.83
N GLY A 152 -14.70 14.00 -4.23
CA GLY A 152 -15.82 14.86 -4.60
C GLY A 152 -15.97 15.17 -6.09
N LEU A 153 -15.13 14.61 -6.97
CA LEU A 153 -15.30 14.77 -8.43
C LEU A 153 -16.53 14.01 -8.98
N GLY A 154 -17.04 13.00 -8.27
CA GLY A 154 -18.13 12.13 -8.74
C GLY A 154 -19.41 12.18 -7.91
N PHE A 155 -20.56 11.89 -8.53
CA PHE A 155 -21.82 11.70 -7.80
C PHE A 155 -21.71 10.42 -6.96
N HIS A 156 -21.67 10.56 -5.63
CA HIS A 156 -21.35 9.46 -4.71
C HIS A 156 -19.97 8.81 -4.98
N GLY A 157 -19.00 9.60 -5.46
CA GLY A 157 -17.64 9.12 -5.77
C GLY A 157 -17.54 8.32 -7.07
N ILE A 158 -18.66 8.11 -7.77
CA ILE A 158 -18.67 7.50 -9.10
C ILE A 158 -18.76 8.65 -10.09
N SER A 159 -17.67 8.94 -10.79
CA SER A 159 -17.68 9.97 -11.83
C SER A 159 -18.71 9.62 -12.89
N VAL A 160 -19.62 10.56 -13.22
CA VAL A 160 -20.66 10.36 -14.26
C VAL A 160 -20.01 10.15 -15.63
N LEU A 161 -18.77 10.65 -15.80
CA LEU A 161 -17.89 10.42 -16.95
C LEU A 161 -16.86 9.30 -16.72
N GLY A 162 -16.96 8.53 -15.62
CA GLY A 162 -15.98 7.52 -15.15
C GLY A 162 -15.83 6.28 -16.03
N ASN A 163 -16.30 6.34 -17.28
CA ASN A 163 -16.05 5.35 -18.32
C ASN A 163 -15.30 5.94 -19.52
N LEU A 164 -14.88 7.22 -19.45
CA LEU A 164 -14.20 7.94 -20.52
C LEU A 164 -12.68 8.09 -20.28
N TYR A 165 -12.22 8.15 -19.03
CA TYR A 165 -10.80 8.27 -18.71
C TYR A 165 -10.20 6.91 -18.35
N LYS A 166 -9.12 6.53 -19.05
CA LYS A 166 -8.32 5.32 -18.80
C LYS A 166 -7.50 5.41 -17.50
N ASP A 167 -7.59 6.55 -16.82
CA ASP A 167 -6.72 6.96 -15.74
C ASP A 167 -7.34 6.58 -14.37
N ASP A 168 -8.63 6.22 -14.33
CA ASP A 168 -9.33 5.59 -13.19
C ASP A 168 -8.92 4.10 -13.01
N GLY A 169 -7.63 3.79 -13.15
CA GLY A 169 -7.11 2.42 -13.04
C GLY A 169 -7.50 1.75 -11.72
N TYR A 170 -7.56 2.53 -10.64
CA TYR A 170 -7.98 2.07 -9.32
C TYR A 170 -9.46 1.72 -9.23
N ALA A 171 -10.36 2.52 -9.80
CA ALA A 171 -11.80 2.24 -9.75
C ALA A 171 -12.18 1.01 -10.58
N ILE A 172 -11.53 0.81 -11.74
CA ILE A 172 -11.73 -0.38 -12.57
C ILE A 172 -11.25 -1.64 -11.82
N LEU A 173 -10.05 -1.58 -11.23
CA LEU A 173 -9.49 -2.67 -10.43
C LEU A 173 -10.39 -3.00 -9.24
N ALA A 174 -10.81 -1.98 -8.49
CA ALA A 174 -11.68 -2.14 -7.32
C ALA A 174 -13.03 -2.77 -7.71
N ARG A 175 -13.62 -2.37 -8.84
CA ARG A 175 -14.84 -2.99 -9.35
C ARG A 175 -14.64 -4.48 -9.64
N GLN A 176 -13.56 -4.84 -10.32
CA GLN A 176 -13.27 -6.25 -10.63
C GLN A 176 -13.12 -7.07 -9.35
N ARG A 177 -12.42 -6.54 -8.34
CA ARG A 177 -12.21 -7.19 -7.04
C ARG A 177 -13.51 -7.32 -6.25
N LEU A 178 -14.33 -6.27 -6.21
CA LEU A 178 -15.66 -6.33 -5.59
C LEU A 178 -16.57 -7.38 -6.24
N ILE A 179 -16.52 -7.51 -7.56
CA ILE A 179 -17.25 -8.57 -8.27
C ILE A 179 -16.69 -9.96 -7.90
N ALA A 180 -15.37 -10.11 -7.81
CA ALA A 180 -14.75 -11.38 -7.44
C ALA A 180 -15.12 -11.84 -6.01
N ILE A 181 -15.12 -10.90 -5.05
CA ILE A 181 -15.40 -11.20 -3.64
C ILE A 181 -16.91 -11.32 -3.37
N ALA A 182 -17.71 -10.37 -3.85
CA ALA A 182 -19.13 -10.25 -3.52
C ALA A 182 -20.09 -10.79 -4.59
N GLY A 183 -19.59 -11.10 -5.79
CA GLY A 183 -20.37 -11.55 -6.94
C GLY A 183 -21.17 -10.45 -7.64
N ARG A 184 -20.99 -9.17 -7.28
CA ARG A 184 -21.67 -8.03 -7.91
C ARG A 184 -20.86 -6.75 -7.78
N ALA A 185 -21.18 -5.76 -8.61
CA ALA A 185 -20.68 -4.40 -8.45
C ALA A 185 -21.64 -3.54 -7.59
N PRO A 186 -21.14 -2.49 -6.91
CA PRO A 186 -21.97 -1.49 -6.24
C PRO A 186 -22.79 -0.69 -7.26
N LYS A 187 -24.03 -0.36 -6.90
CA LYS A 187 -24.92 0.43 -7.74
C LYS A 187 -24.67 1.94 -7.52
N PRO A 188 -24.90 2.79 -8.52
CA PRO A 188 -24.69 4.24 -8.39
C PRO A 188 -25.49 4.91 -7.25
N TRP A 189 -26.69 4.39 -6.96
CA TRP A 189 -27.60 4.91 -5.94
C TRP A 189 -27.55 4.16 -4.60
N GLU A 190 -26.58 3.27 -4.41
CA GLU A 190 -26.42 2.48 -3.19
C GLU A 190 -25.29 3.08 -2.34
N THR A 191 -25.48 3.22 -1.02
CA THR A 191 -24.41 3.66 -0.11
C THR A 191 -23.54 2.48 0.35
N ASN A 192 -22.35 2.73 0.88
CA ASN A 192 -21.43 1.69 1.34
C ASN A 192 -22.08 0.76 2.39
N THR A 193 -22.86 1.34 3.32
CA THR A 193 -23.55 0.57 4.36
C THR A 193 -24.66 -0.32 3.78
N MET A 194 -25.41 0.15 2.79
CA MET A 194 -26.41 -0.65 2.08
C MET A 194 -25.75 -1.81 1.32
N TYR A 195 -24.64 -1.52 0.64
CA TYR A 195 -23.87 -2.52 -0.09
C TYR A 195 -23.36 -3.63 0.82
N LEU A 196 -22.66 -3.27 1.91
CA LEU A 196 -22.13 -4.20 2.90
C LEU A 196 -23.22 -5.06 3.52
N LYS A 197 -24.34 -4.45 3.94
CA LYS A 197 -25.48 -5.19 4.51
C LYS A 197 -26.02 -6.23 3.53
N SER A 198 -26.13 -5.88 2.25
CA SER A 198 -26.62 -6.81 1.22
C SER A 198 -25.64 -7.96 0.96
N VAL A 199 -24.33 -7.70 0.91
CA VAL A 199 -23.31 -8.71 0.62
C VAL A 199 -23.17 -9.68 1.80
N LEU A 200 -23.03 -9.15 3.02
CA LEU A 200 -22.86 -9.97 4.23
C LEU A 200 -24.12 -10.80 4.54
N ARG A 201 -25.32 -10.28 4.28
CA ARG A 201 -26.56 -11.06 4.39
C ARG A 201 -26.53 -12.29 3.47
N ARG A 202 -26.03 -12.14 2.24
CA ARG A 202 -25.95 -13.25 1.28
C ARG A 202 -24.92 -14.29 1.72
N ALA A 203 -23.76 -13.86 2.23
CA ALA A 203 -22.76 -14.76 2.79
C ALA A 203 -23.31 -15.59 3.97
N SER A 204 -24.10 -14.96 4.85
CA SER A 204 -24.74 -15.65 5.98
C SER A 204 -25.79 -16.68 5.55
N VAL A 205 -26.62 -16.38 4.54
CA VAL A 205 -27.70 -17.28 4.09
C VAL A 205 -27.16 -18.54 3.39
N ASN A 206 -26.03 -18.45 2.69
CA ASN A 206 -25.41 -19.62 2.04
C ASN A 206 -24.91 -20.68 3.03
N GLY A 207 -24.66 -20.34 4.30
CA GLY A 207 -24.21 -21.28 5.33
C GLY A 207 -25.32 -22.11 5.98
N LYS A 208 -26.60 -21.81 5.73
CA LYS A 208 -27.74 -22.44 6.41
C LYS A 208 -28.42 -23.47 5.52
N ILE A 209 -27.77 -24.62 5.31
CA ILE A 209 -28.43 -25.80 4.73
C ILE A 209 -29.31 -26.42 5.82
N ILE A 210 -30.62 -26.25 5.71
CA ILE A 210 -31.59 -26.89 6.60
C ILE A 210 -31.69 -28.35 6.13
N SER A 211 -31.02 -29.28 6.81
CA SER A 211 -31.34 -30.70 6.63
C SER A 211 -32.75 -30.93 7.18
N ARG A 212 -33.72 -31.15 6.29
CA ARG A 212 -35.04 -31.63 6.69
C ARG A 212 -34.89 -33.07 7.23
N PRO A 213 -35.53 -33.41 8.37
CA PRO A 213 -35.63 -34.79 8.84
C PRO A 213 -36.47 -35.65 7.88
#